data_AF-A0A6C0HRJ2-F1
#
_entry.id   AF-A0A6C0HRJ2-F1
#
_cell.length_a   1.000
_cell.length_b   1.000
_cell.length_c   1.000
_cell.angle_alpha   90.00
_cell.angle_beta   90.00
_cell.angle_gamma   90.00
#
_symmetry.space_group_name_H-M   'P 1'
#
loop_
_entity.id
_entity.type
_entity.pdbx_description
1 polymer ?
#
loop_
_entity_poly.entity_id
_entity_poly.type
_entity_poly.pdbx_seq_one_letter_code
_entity_poly.pdbx_strand_id
1 'polypeptide(L)'
;MKLTKNSELLMSFFLERKCINHVEKTSKTEKILKHLYSDIKQADSFIKAQKTKEGDGFYKLMVTKIHGISQIPKPKSFNPSSFPEEVREHIDKEMLFDLSYTFSLFGREIKVHFIVEDPSAEYQIELYNEYIEKILVWLHIINEYSSKKCSKRLVLYMYFTSLKKALPEKNIDILNQNNVNTAFTYTCPVDSEIVVFRKEEWLKVLMHESFHNFSLDFSDMNTEECTKHILSIFKVKSDVNLFEAYTEFWAEIMNAVFCSFYLIKDTRNDLDNFLSNFDFFINFERTYKFFQMVKTLDFMGLTYIDLISNTPEAHSLRETLYKEKSNVLSYYILTTILMNNYQGFLSWCNTNNLSLLQFKKTETNIMEFCKFIEKNYKTRSLIESVDCMQQFLLSVKNGKGDKKKIGKSLDYILNNMRMTVCELG
;
A
#
# COMPACT_ATOMS: atom_id res chain seq x y z
N MET A 1 -11.78 -2.35 15.54
CA MET A 1 -10.51 -1.67 15.18
C MET A 1 -10.60 -0.14 15.27
N LYS A 2 -9.47 0.52 15.53
CA LYS A 2 -9.28 2.00 15.48
C LYS A 2 -8.10 2.33 14.55
N LEU A 3 -7.68 3.58 14.46
CA LEU A 3 -6.38 3.89 13.85
C LEU A 3 -5.25 3.36 14.73
N THR A 4 -4.16 2.91 14.11
CA THR A 4 -2.96 2.55 14.87
C THR A 4 -2.33 3.78 15.52
N LYS A 5 -1.58 3.56 16.61
CA LYS A 5 -0.79 4.62 17.27
C LYS A 5 0.18 5.32 16.32
N ASN A 6 0.74 4.58 15.35
CA ASN A 6 1.65 5.14 14.35
C ASN A 6 0.91 6.08 13.39
N SER A 7 -0.29 5.69 12.94
CA SER A 7 -1.14 6.56 12.13
C SER A 7 -1.55 7.82 12.88
N GLU A 8 -2.00 7.68 14.14
CA GLU A 8 -2.37 8.82 14.98
C GLU A 8 -1.18 9.78 15.19
N LEU A 9 0.02 9.25 15.45
CA LEU A 9 1.24 10.04 15.58
C LEU A 9 1.56 10.81 14.30
N LEU A 10 1.55 10.12 13.15
CA LEU A 10 1.86 10.75 11.86
C LEU A 10 0.83 11.80 11.48
N MET A 11 -0.46 11.49 11.61
CA MET A 11 -1.54 12.45 11.32
C MET A 11 -1.46 13.68 12.23
N SER A 12 -1.21 13.49 13.53
CA SER A 12 -1.03 14.61 14.48
C SER A 12 0.15 15.50 14.07
N PHE A 13 1.27 14.90 13.64
CA PHE A 13 2.43 15.65 13.18
C PHE A 13 2.13 16.54 11.96
N PHE A 14 1.35 16.04 10.99
CA PHE A 14 1.00 16.81 9.79
C PHE A 14 -0.18 17.79 10.02
N LEU A 15 -1.07 17.52 10.97
CA LEU A 15 -2.18 18.43 11.33
C LEU A 15 -1.70 19.81 11.76
N GLU A 16 -0.65 19.83 12.59
CA GLU A 16 -0.09 21.06 13.15
C GLU A 16 0.73 21.86 12.12
N ARG A 17 1.05 21.26 10.97
CA ARG A 17 2.02 21.79 10.00
C ARG A 17 1.58 21.59 8.56
N LYS A 18 0.44 22.21 8.21
CA LYS A 18 -0.19 22.11 6.89
C LYS A 18 0.71 22.68 5.79
N CYS A 19 1.20 21.81 4.92
CA CYS A 19 1.98 22.19 3.74
C CYS A 19 1.20 21.93 2.44
N ILE A 20 0.56 20.76 2.32
CA ILE A 20 -0.17 20.39 1.11
C ILE A 20 -1.61 20.90 1.20
N ASN A 21 -2.05 21.60 0.15
CA ASN A 21 -3.40 22.13 0.10
C ASN A 21 -4.45 21.02 0.10
N HIS A 22 -5.47 21.22 0.93
CA HIS A 22 -6.67 20.38 0.93
C HIS A 22 -7.35 20.49 -0.43
N VAL A 23 -7.71 19.35 -1.01
CA VAL A 23 -8.44 19.31 -2.28
C VAL A 23 -9.82 18.72 -2.00
N GLU A 24 -10.85 19.51 -2.30
CA GLU A 24 -12.24 19.06 -2.23
C GLU A 24 -12.56 18.10 -3.37
N LYS A 25 -13.36 17.08 -3.07
CA LYS A 25 -13.84 16.13 -4.06
C LYS A 25 -14.72 16.80 -5.11
N THR A 26 -14.51 16.44 -6.38
CA THR A 26 -15.36 16.80 -7.50
C THR A 26 -16.59 15.90 -7.55
N SER A 27 -17.63 16.34 -8.28
CA SER A 27 -18.83 15.53 -8.49
C SER A 27 -18.57 14.19 -9.20
N LYS A 28 -17.54 14.11 -10.06
CA LYS A 28 -17.12 12.85 -10.69
C LYS A 28 -16.50 11.90 -9.67
N THR A 29 -15.60 12.42 -8.83
CA THR A 29 -14.97 11.66 -7.75
C THR A 29 -16.02 11.16 -6.76
N GLU A 30 -16.96 12.02 -6.34
CA GLU A 30 -18.03 11.62 -5.43
C GLU A 30 -18.88 10.47 -5.97
N LYS A 31 -19.19 10.46 -7.27
CA LYS A 31 -19.91 9.33 -7.91
C LYS A 31 -19.12 8.02 -7.82
N ILE A 32 -17.81 8.07 -8.06
CA ILE A 32 -16.92 6.91 -7.93
C ILE A 32 -16.88 6.44 -6.47
N LEU A 33 -16.77 7.36 -5.51
CA LEU A 33 -16.75 7.03 -4.08
C LEU A 33 -18.07 6.43 -3.61
N LYS A 34 -19.22 6.90 -4.13
CA LYS A 34 -20.53 6.30 -3.87
C LYS A 34 -20.62 4.85 -4.38
N HIS A 35 -19.99 4.55 -5.52
CA HIS A 35 -19.86 3.18 -6.02
C HIS A 35 -19.02 2.34 -5.05
N LEU A 36 -17.82 2.79 -4.70
CA LEU A 36 -16.92 2.06 -3.79
C LEU A 36 -17.53 1.85 -2.40
N TYR A 37 -18.30 2.82 -1.90
CA TYR A 37 -19.08 2.68 -0.68
C TYR A 37 -20.14 1.59 -0.78
N SER A 38 -20.83 1.50 -1.92
CA SER A 38 -21.80 0.44 -2.19
C SER A 38 -21.11 -0.93 -2.19
N ASP A 39 -19.94 -1.05 -2.82
CA ASP A 39 -19.17 -2.30 -2.89
C ASP A 39 -18.77 -2.80 -1.50
N ILE A 40 -18.17 -1.93 -0.67
CA ILE A 40 -17.76 -2.31 0.68
C ILE A 40 -18.96 -2.60 1.59
N LYS A 41 -20.05 -1.84 1.48
CA LYS A 41 -21.27 -2.08 2.26
C LYS A 41 -21.92 -3.41 1.91
N GLN A 42 -21.98 -3.76 0.62
CA GLN A 42 -22.50 -5.05 0.16
C GLN A 42 -21.61 -6.19 0.60
N ALA A 43 -20.29 -6.07 0.44
CA ALA A 43 -19.32 -7.07 0.88
C ALA A 43 -19.39 -7.31 2.40
N ASP A 44 -19.40 -6.25 3.20
CA ASP A 44 -19.51 -6.33 4.67
C ASP A 44 -20.84 -6.99 5.10
N SER A 45 -21.95 -6.63 4.46
CA SER A 45 -23.26 -7.25 4.71
C SER A 45 -23.26 -8.73 4.34
N PHE A 46 -22.64 -9.10 3.22
CA PHE A 46 -22.52 -10.49 2.79
C PHE A 46 -21.74 -11.32 3.81
N ILE A 47 -20.59 -10.84 4.27
CA ILE A 47 -19.75 -11.55 5.26
C ILE A 47 -20.49 -11.72 6.60
N LYS A 48 -21.16 -10.66 7.07
CA LYS A 48 -22.00 -10.73 8.28
C LYS A 48 -23.14 -11.74 8.15
N ALA A 49 -23.75 -11.84 6.97
CA ALA A 49 -24.78 -12.83 6.70
C ALA A 49 -24.23 -14.27 6.70
N GLN A 50 -23.06 -14.52 6.09
CA GLN A 50 -22.41 -15.84 6.14
C GLN A 50 -22.03 -16.24 7.57
N LYS A 51 -21.45 -15.31 8.34
CA LYS A 51 -21.12 -15.53 9.75
C LYS A 51 -22.35 -15.88 10.57
N THR A 52 -23.46 -15.16 10.39
CA THR A 52 -24.73 -15.47 11.08
C THR A 52 -25.27 -16.85 10.68
N LYS A 53 -25.15 -17.22 9.41
CA LYS A 53 -25.64 -18.49 8.88
C LYS A 53 -24.84 -19.69 9.39
N GLU A 54 -23.52 -19.59 9.43
CA GLU A 54 -22.62 -20.69 9.81
C GLU A 54 -22.32 -20.76 11.31
N GLY A 55 -22.61 -19.68 12.05
CA GLY A 55 -22.38 -19.60 13.50
C GLY A 55 -20.92 -19.82 13.86
N ASP A 56 -20.68 -20.60 14.92
CA ASP A 56 -19.33 -20.91 15.41
C ASP A 56 -18.45 -21.65 14.38
N GLY A 57 -19.10 -22.33 13.40
CA GLY A 57 -18.42 -23.04 12.33
C GLY A 57 -17.84 -22.15 11.22
N PHE A 58 -18.16 -20.85 11.20
CA PHE A 58 -17.78 -19.94 10.11
C PHE A 58 -16.26 -19.85 9.89
N TYR A 59 -15.49 -19.71 10.98
CA TYR A 59 -14.05 -19.45 10.90
C TYR A 59 -13.21 -20.69 10.60
N LYS A 60 -13.68 -21.87 11.01
CA LYS A 60 -12.93 -23.14 10.96
C LYS A 60 -11.48 -22.97 11.45
N LEU A 61 -11.33 -22.26 12.57
CA LEU A 61 -10.05 -21.87 13.14
C LEU A 61 -9.33 -23.09 13.73
N MET A 62 -8.04 -23.19 13.42
CA MET A 62 -7.08 -24.07 14.08
C MET A 62 -5.94 -23.22 14.64
N VAL A 63 -5.67 -23.36 15.94
CA VAL A 63 -4.56 -22.69 16.63
C VAL A 63 -3.46 -23.70 16.89
N THR A 64 -2.25 -23.43 16.41
CA THR A 64 -1.08 -24.31 16.58
C THR A 64 0.05 -23.52 17.23
N LYS A 65 0.58 -24.05 18.34
CA LYS A 65 1.81 -23.53 18.94
C LYS A 65 3.02 -24.06 18.18
N ILE A 66 3.95 -23.16 17.86
CA ILE A 66 5.17 -23.45 17.10
C ILE A 66 6.29 -23.71 18.11
N HIS A 67 6.86 -24.91 18.06
CA HIS A 67 7.98 -25.36 18.89
C HIS A 67 9.30 -25.42 18.12
N GLY A 68 9.27 -25.28 16.80
CA GLY A 68 10.47 -25.23 15.98
C GLY A 68 10.19 -24.88 14.52
N ILE A 69 11.27 -24.53 13.79
CA ILE A 69 11.22 -23.99 12.42
C ILE A 69 10.42 -24.87 11.46
N SER A 70 10.53 -26.20 11.59
CA SER A 70 9.82 -27.16 10.72
C SER A 70 8.29 -27.08 10.81
N GLN A 71 7.75 -26.48 11.87
CA GLN A 71 6.31 -26.30 12.08
C GLN A 71 5.79 -24.96 11.55
N ILE A 72 6.69 -24.03 11.18
CA ILE A 72 6.29 -22.74 10.60
C ILE A 72 5.73 -23.00 9.21
N PRO A 73 4.46 -22.65 8.92
CA PRO A 73 3.93 -22.76 7.57
C PRO A 73 4.75 -21.91 6.61
N LYS A 74 5.17 -22.48 5.48
CA LYS A 74 5.92 -21.79 4.42
C LYS A 74 5.13 -21.81 3.11
N PRO A 75 5.24 -20.76 2.28
CA PRO A 75 4.75 -20.83 0.90
C PRO A 75 5.45 -21.95 0.13
N LYS A 76 4.73 -22.59 -0.79
CA LYS A 76 5.23 -23.70 -1.60
C LYS A 76 5.75 -23.25 -2.96
N SER A 77 5.21 -22.15 -3.49
CA SER A 77 5.53 -21.66 -4.84
C SER A 77 6.78 -20.78 -4.89
N PHE A 78 7.24 -20.29 -3.73
CA PHE A 78 8.36 -19.35 -3.64
C PHE A 78 9.65 -20.02 -3.14
N ASN A 79 10.79 -19.54 -3.65
CA ASN A 79 12.10 -19.90 -3.11
C ASN A 79 12.30 -19.19 -1.75
N PRO A 80 12.98 -19.80 -0.76
CA PRO A 80 13.40 -19.10 0.45
C PRO A 80 14.10 -17.75 0.21
N SER A 81 14.82 -17.58 -0.89
CA SER A 81 15.48 -16.32 -1.28
C SER A 81 14.52 -15.21 -1.72
N SER A 82 13.22 -15.49 -1.87
CA SER A 82 12.19 -14.47 -2.10
C SER A 82 11.95 -13.61 -0.85
N PHE A 83 12.26 -14.13 0.33
CA PHE A 83 12.33 -13.34 1.54
C PHE A 83 13.69 -12.65 1.64
N PRO A 84 13.75 -11.38 2.06
CA PRO A 84 15.00 -10.81 2.53
C PRO A 84 15.57 -11.66 3.67
N GLU A 85 16.90 -11.80 3.69
CA GLU A 85 17.59 -12.69 4.64
C GLU A 85 17.23 -12.38 6.10
N GLU A 86 17.28 -11.11 6.49
CA GLU A 86 16.89 -10.62 7.82
C GLU A 86 15.45 -11.04 8.19
N VAL A 87 14.51 -10.93 7.26
CA VAL A 87 13.11 -11.30 7.48
C VAL A 87 12.99 -12.81 7.69
N ARG A 88 13.70 -13.60 6.87
CA ARG A 88 13.69 -15.06 6.97
C ARG A 88 14.24 -15.54 8.31
N GLU A 89 15.38 -14.99 8.71
CA GLU A 89 16.01 -15.30 10.01
C GLU A 89 15.10 -14.91 11.19
N HIS A 90 14.44 -13.76 11.10
CA HIS A 90 13.50 -13.33 12.11
C HIS A 90 12.29 -14.27 12.23
N ILE A 91 11.69 -14.66 11.09
CA ILE A 91 10.59 -15.63 11.06
C ILE A 91 11.01 -16.96 11.69
N ASP A 92 12.18 -17.47 11.35
CA ASP A 92 12.65 -18.77 11.85
C ASP A 92 12.92 -18.75 13.36
N LYS A 93 13.22 -17.58 13.93
CA LYS A 93 13.58 -17.43 15.35
C LYS A 93 12.43 -17.02 16.26
N GLU A 94 11.52 -16.16 15.80
CA GLU A 94 10.61 -15.42 16.67
C GLU A 94 9.13 -15.87 16.58
N MET A 95 8.74 -16.71 15.61
CA MET A 95 7.34 -17.13 15.44
C MET A 95 6.89 -18.15 16.48
N LEU A 96 5.77 -17.89 17.14
CA LEU A 96 5.26 -18.66 18.28
C LEU A 96 3.95 -19.39 18.01
N PHE A 97 3.07 -18.83 17.17
CA PHE A 97 1.76 -19.41 16.87
C PHE A 97 1.40 -19.31 15.39
N ASP A 98 0.65 -20.30 14.90
CA ASP A 98 -0.09 -20.26 13.64
C ASP A 98 -1.60 -20.34 13.92
N LEU A 99 -2.32 -19.29 13.56
CA LEU A 99 -3.78 -19.24 13.56
C LEU A 99 -4.26 -19.42 12.13
N SER A 100 -4.72 -20.65 11.83
CA SER A 100 -5.12 -21.07 10.50
C SER A 100 -6.63 -21.04 10.35
N TYR A 101 -7.12 -20.27 9.39
CA TYR A 101 -8.54 -20.15 9.02
C TYR A 101 -8.79 -20.74 7.63
N THR A 102 -9.96 -21.34 7.41
CA THR A 102 -10.30 -21.95 6.11
C THR A 102 -11.74 -21.63 5.70
N PHE A 103 -11.91 -21.17 4.46
CA PHE A 103 -13.19 -20.78 3.88
C PHE A 103 -13.38 -21.40 2.49
N SER A 104 -14.64 -21.65 2.15
CA SER A 104 -15.07 -21.92 0.78
C SER A 104 -16.10 -20.86 0.41
N LEU A 105 -15.62 -19.75 -0.14
CA LEU A 105 -16.40 -18.55 -0.44
C LEU A 105 -16.08 -18.06 -1.84
N PHE A 106 -17.06 -17.42 -2.48
CA PHE A 106 -16.90 -16.81 -3.82
C PHE A 106 -16.51 -17.80 -4.94
N GLY A 107 -16.76 -19.09 -4.74
CA GLY A 107 -16.30 -20.16 -5.64
C GLY A 107 -14.80 -20.45 -5.53
N ARG A 108 -14.18 -20.13 -4.38
CA ARG A 108 -12.74 -20.26 -4.11
C ARG A 108 -12.51 -20.97 -2.78
N GLU A 109 -11.40 -21.70 -2.70
CA GLU A 109 -10.87 -22.21 -1.44
C GLU A 109 -9.87 -21.20 -0.90
N ILE A 110 -10.12 -20.68 0.30
CA ILE A 110 -9.29 -19.64 0.90
C ILE A 110 -8.75 -20.17 2.22
N LYS A 111 -7.43 -20.13 2.39
CA LYS A 111 -6.76 -20.42 3.65
C LYS A 111 -5.96 -19.20 4.08
N VAL A 112 -6.08 -18.83 5.35
CA VAL A 112 -5.33 -17.70 5.92
C VAL A 112 -4.56 -18.19 7.13
N HIS A 113 -3.25 -18.01 7.10
CA HIS A 113 -2.34 -18.25 8.20
C HIS A 113 -1.93 -16.91 8.81
N PHE A 114 -2.26 -16.67 10.08
CA PHE A 114 -1.57 -15.66 10.88
C PHE A 114 -0.48 -16.34 11.69
N ILE A 115 0.76 -16.10 11.30
CA ILE A 115 1.95 -16.67 11.91
C ILE A 115 2.58 -15.54 12.71
N VAL A 116 2.61 -15.65 14.03
CA VAL A 116 2.78 -14.46 14.90
C VAL A 116 3.79 -14.68 16.03
N GLU A 117 4.44 -13.58 16.42
CA GLU A 117 5.42 -13.50 17.52
C GLU A 117 4.77 -13.37 18.91
N ASP A 118 3.45 -13.18 18.96
CA ASP A 118 2.77 -12.86 20.21
C ASP A 118 2.59 -14.12 21.07
N PRO A 119 3.18 -14.18 22.28
CA PRO A 119 3.07 -15.36 23.15
C PRO A 119 1.65 -15.58 23.69
N SER A 120 0.76 -14.60 23.53
CA SER A 120 -0.62 -14.60 23.97
C SER A 120 -1.62 -14.61 22.80
N ALA A 121 -1.18 -14.98 21.60
CA ALA A 121 -2.01 -14.95 20.39
C ALA A 121 -3.31 -15.78 20.53
N GLU A 122 -3.26 -16.89 21.26
CA GLU A 122 -4.42 -17.75 21.54
C GLU A 122 -5.52 -17.07 22.37
N TYR A 123 -5.21 -15.95 23.04
CA TYR A 123 -6.16 -15.13 23.79
C TYR A 123 -6.63 -13.90 23.00
N GLN A 124 -6.21 -13.74 21.75
CA GLN A 124 -6.54 -12.62 20.87
C GLN A 124 -7.36 -13.06 19.63
N ILE A 125 -8.08 -14.17 19.74
CA ILE A 125 -8.82 -14.77 18.62
C ILE A 125 -9.83 -13.78 18.04
N GLU A 126 -10.48 -12.96 18.87
CA GLU A 126 -11.42 -11.93 18.44
C GLU A 126 -10.76 -10.88 17.54
N LEU A 127 -9.51 -10.50 17.83
CA LEU A 127 -8.75 -9.56 17.00
C LEU A 127 -8.45 -10.17 15.62
N TYR A 128 -7.98 -11.42 15.58
CA TYR A 128 -7.70 -12.10 14.31
C TYR A 128 -8.97 -12.41 13.53
N ASN A 129 -10.09 -12.66 14.20
CA ASN A 129 -11.41 -12.74 13.57
C ASN A 129 -11.80 -11.40 12.92
N GLU A 130 -11.58 -10.27 13.60
CA GLU A 130 -11.79 -8.94 13.01
C GLU A 130 -10.89 -8.68 11.78
N TYR A 131 -9.67 -9.26 11.76
CA TYR A 131 -8.77 -9.18 10.60
C TYR A 131 -9.29 -10.05 9.45
N ILE A 132 -9.68 -11.29 9.73
CA ILE A 132 -10.32 -12.20 8.76
C ILE A 132 -11.54 -11.56 8.12
N GLU A 133 -12.43 -10.95 8.90
CA GLU A 133 -13.62 -10.30 8.36
C GLU A 133 -13.25 -9.24 7.31
N LYS A 134 -12.22 -8.42 7.57
CA LYS A 134 -11.74 -7.39 6.62
C LYS A 134 -11.08 -7.99 5.39
N ILE A 135 -10.29 -9.06 5.57
CA ILE A 135 -9.73 -9.84 4.47
C ILE A 135 -10.86 -10.35 3.58
N LEU A 136 -11.88 -10.99 4.15
CA LEU A 136 -12.99 -11.56 3.39
C LEU A 136 -13.86 -10.48 2.71
N VAL A 137 -14.05 -9.33 3.34
CA VAL A 137 -14.72 -8.16 2.72
C VAL A 137 -13.91 -7.67 1.52
N TRP A 138 -12.59 -7.52 1.65
CA TRP A 138 -11.73 -7.15 0.52
C TRP A 138 -11.77 -8.20 -0.60
N LEU A 139 -11.64 -9.49 -0.25
CA LEU A 139 -11.69 -10.59 -1.21
C LEU A 139 -13.04 -10.65 -1.95
N HIS A 140 -14.15 -10.34 -1.27
CA HIS A 140 -15.46 -10.21 -1.92
C HIS A 140 -15.45 -9.09 -2.97
N ILE A 141 -14.94 -7.91 -2.63
CA ILE A 141 -14.86 -6.78 -3.58
C ILE A 141 -14.04 -7.16 -4.81
N ILE A 142 -12.79 -7.60 -4.64
CA ILE A 142 -11.93 -7.92 -5.80
C ILE A 142 -12.43 -9.10 -6.61
N ASN A 143 -13.20 -10.02 -6.01
CA ASN A 143 -13.79 -11.13 -6.74
C ASN A 143 -14.79 -10.64 -7.81
N GLU A 144 -15.44 -9.51 -7.60
CA GLU A 144 -16.38 -8.93 -8.56
C GLU A 144 -15.67 -8.21 -9.71
N TYR A 145 -14.47 -7.68 -9.46
CA TYR A 145 -13.64 -7.02 -10.49
C TYR A 145 -12.73 -7.97 -11.28
N SER A 146 -12.40 -9.13 -10.71
CA SER A 146 -11.38 -10.03 -11.24
C SER A 146 -11.93 -11.16 -12.10
N SER A 147 -11.05 -11.76 -12.89
CA SER A 147 -11.36 -13.01 -13.59
C SER A 147 -11.58 -14.15 -12.60
N LYS A 148 -12.59 -14.98 -12.85
CA LYS A 148 -12.82 -16.23 -12.08
C LYS A 148 -11.77 -17.32 -12.36
N LYS A 149 -10.78 -17.06 -13.22
CA LYS A 149 -9.71 -18.01 -13.59
C LYS A 149 -8.51 -17.98 -12.63
N CYS A 150 -8.10 -16.79 -12.16
CA CYS A 150 -7.00 -16.63 -11.21
C CYS A 150 -7.42 -17.13 -9.82
N SER A 151 -6.48 -17.53 -8.96
CA SER A 151 -6.63 -17.68 -7.50
C SER A 151 -7.79 -18.56 -7.02
N LYS A 152 -8.05 -19.68 -7.70
CA LYS A 152 -9.12 -20.62 -7.30
C LYS A 152 -8.86 -21.23 -5.92
N ARG A 153 -7.60 -21.52 -5.63
CA ARG A 153 -7.11 -21.90 -4.31
C ARG A 153 -6.14 -20.82 -3.85
N LEU A 154 -6.47 -20.10 -2.79
CA LEU A 154 -5.70 -18.97 -2.29
C LEU A 154 -5.22 -19.25 -0.87
N VAL A 155 -3.90 -19.19 -0.66
CA VAL A 155 -3.29 -19.26 0.67
C VAL A 155 -2.64 -17.93 0.99
N LEU A 156 -3.07 -17.30 2.08
CA LEU A 156 -2.48 -16.08 2.61
C LEU A 156 -1.54 -16.43 3.76
N TYR A 157 -0.27 -16.07 3.64
CA TYR A 157 0.73 -16.22 4.70
C TYR A 157 1.01 -14.85 5.32
N MET A 158 0.43 -14.60 6.49
CA MET A 158 0.58 -13.35 7.23
C MET A 158 1.57 -13.56 8.38
N TYR A 159 2.88 -13.39 8.13
CA TYR A 159 3.93 -13.63 9.15
C TYR A 159 4.05 -12.53 10.21
N PHE A 160 3.33 -11.43 10.04
CA PHE A 160 3.12 -10.38 11.05
C PHE A 160 4.35 -10.02 11.89
N THR A 161 5.52 -9.96 11.24
CA THR A 161 6.77 -9.74 11.95
C THR A 161 6.76 -8.35 12.57
N SER A 162 7.46 -8.17 13.69
CA SER A 162 7.64 -6.85 14.31
C SER A 162 8.58 -5.92 13.51
N LEU A 163 9.36 -6.46 12.56
CA LEU A 163 10.22 -5.71 11.65
C LEU A 163 9.49 -4.55 10.95
N LYS A 164 10.19 -3.44 10.74
CA LYS A 164 9.67 -2.19 10.14
C LYS A 164 10.47 -1.76 8.94
N LYS A 165 9.83 -0.99 8.06
CA LYS A 165 10.48 -0.30 6.95
C LYS A 165 11.09 1.00 7.44
N ALA A 166 12.39 1.16 7.24
CA ALA A 166 13.11 2.39 7.58
C ALA A 166 14.19 2.71 6.54
N LEU A 167 14.56 3.99 6.47
CA LEU A 167 15.77 4.43 5.78
C LEU A 167 17.00 3.76 6.43
N PRO A 168 18.01 3.40 5.62
CA PRO A 168 19.32 3.00 6.15
C PRO A 168 19.95 4.11 6.99
N GLU A 169 20.92 3.73 7.82
CA GLU A 169 21.66 4.70 8.65
C GLU A 169 22.52 5.65 7.81
N LYS A 170 23.04 5.18 6.67
CA LYS A 170 23.94 5.95 5.80
C LYS A 170 23.30 6.19 4.45
N ASN A 171 23.38 7.42 3.96
CA ASN A 171 22.89 7.82 2.64
C ASN A 171 23.62 7.18 1.45
N ILE A 172 24.75 6.50 1.69
CA ILE A 172 25.44 5.72 0.67
C ILE A 172 24.81 4.35 0.43
N ASP A 173 23.97 3.87 1.36
CA ASP A 173 23.32 2.58 1.26
C ASP A 173 22.16 2.65 0.25
N ILE A 174 22.02 1.57 -0.54
CA ILE A 174 21.03 1.50 -1.60
C ILE A 174 19.71 0.96 -1.05
N LEU A 175 18.62 1.70 -1.26
CA LEU A 175 17.28 1.26 -0.87
C LEU A 175 16.91 -0.04 -1.59
N ASN A 176 16.57 -1.05 -0.81
CA ASN A 176 16.25 -2.39 -1.29
C ASN A 176 14.96 -2.93 -0.62
N GLN A 177 14.68 -4.21 -0.83
CA GLN A 177 13.48 -4.89 -0.31
C GLN A 177 13.30 -4.73 1.21
N ASN A 178 14.37 -4.71 2.02
CA ASN A 178 14.28 -4.49 3.46
C ASN A 178 13.73 -3.11 3.80
N ASN A 179 14.06 -2.09 3.00
CA ASN A 179 13.64 -0.72 3.25
C ASN A 179 12.22 -0.44 2.76
N VAL A 180 11.76 -1.12 1.70
CA VAL A 180 10.53 -0.71 0.99
C VAL A 180 9.46 -1.81 0.85
N ASN A 181 9.80 -3.10 0.76
CA ASN A 181 8.81 -4.14 0.44
C ASN A 181 8.27 -4.80 1.71
N THR A 182 6.98 -5.11 1.79
CA THR A 182 6.38 -5.82 2.94
C THR A 182 5.82 -7.20 2.57
N ALA A 183 5.74 -7.49 1.28
CA ALA A 183 5.07 -8.66 0.75
C ALA A 183 5.58 -9.02 -0.63
N PHE A 184 5.09 -10.16 -1.13
CA PHE A 184 5.24 -10.58 -2.52
C PHE A 184 4.16 -11.60 -2.89
N THR A 185 3.89 -11.70 -4.20
CA THR A 185 3.00 -12.69 -4.78
C THR A 185 3.36 -12.97 -6.25
N TYR A 186 2.67 -13.93 -6.86
CA TYR A 186 2.69 -14.17 -8.31
C TYR A 186 1.41 -13.65 -8.96
N THR A 187 1.51 -13.27 -10.24
CA THR A 187 0.37 -12.78 -11.03
C THR A 187 -0.50 -13.93 -11.54
N CYS A 188 -1.78 -13.94 -11.14
CA CYS A 188 -2.83 -14.86 -11.63
C CYS A 188 -2.53 -16.39 -11.61
N PRO A 189 -1.82 -16.97 -10.62
CA PRO A 189 -1.74 -18.43 -10.54
C PRO A 189 -3.11 -19.03 -10.16
N VAL A 190 -3.40 -20.27 -10.59
CA VAL A 190 -4.61 -20.99 -10.13
C VAL A 190 -4.48 -21.37 -8.65
N ASP A 191 -3.30 -21.87 -8.30
CA ASP A 191 -2.87 -22.19 -6.94
C ASP A 191 -2.00 -21.05 -6.45
N SER A 192 -2.61 -20.22 -5.63
CA SER A 192 -2.16 -18.89 -5.38
C SER A 192 -1.71 -18.70 -3.95
N GLU A 193 -0.60 -17.98 -3.81
CA GLU A 193 -0.01 -17.64 -2.52
C GLU A 193 0.26 -16.14 -2.47
N ILE A 194 -0.21 -15.48 -1.42
CA ILE A 194 0.16 -14.10 -1.08
C ILE A 194 0.89 -14.15 0.25
N VAL A 195 2.09 -13.57 0.30
CA VAL A 195 2.91 -13.53 1.50
C VAL A 195 3.02 -12.09 1.97
N VAL A 196 2.54 -11.79 3.17
CA VAL A 196 2.72 -10.50 3.85
C VAL A 196 3.55 -10.75 5.10
N PHE A 197 4.80 -10.29 5.10
CA PHE A 197 5.73 -10.65 6.17
C PHE A 197 5.77 -9.65 7.33
N ARG A 198 5.53 -8.35 7.11
CA ARG A 198 5.46 -7.38 8.23
C ARG A 198 4.02 -7.12 8.64
N LYS A 199 3.79 -6.95 9.95
CA LYS A 199 2.49 -6.50 10.49
C LYS A 199 2.17 -5.06 10.07
N GLU A 200 3.19 -4.25 9.82
CA GLU A 200 3.05 -2.87 9.39
C GLU A 200 2.34 -2.75 8.03
N GLU A 201 1.25 -1.98 8.00
CA GLU A 201 0.43 -1.68 6.82
C GLU A 201 -0.21 -2.91 6.17
N TRP A 202 -0.35 -4.00 6.93
CA TRP A 202 -0.62 -5.33 6.39
C TRP A 202 -1.86 -5.40 5.50
N LEU A 203 -2.93 -4.66 5.84
CA LEU A 203 -4.18 -4.69 5.06
C LEU A 203 -4.03 -3.97 3.72
N LYS A 204 -3.40 -2.78 3.70
CA LYS A 204 -3.05 -2.06 2.46
C LYS A 204 -2.13 -2.91 1.60
N VAL A 205 -1.14 -3.54 2.21
CA VAL A 205 -0.20 -4.42 1.51
C VAL A 205 -0.92 -5.65 0.94
N LEU A 206 -1.84 -6.27 1.67
CA LEU A 206 -2.68 -7.34 1.13
C LEU A 206 -3.49 -6.85 -0.07
N MET A 207 -4.05 -5.63 -0.02
CA MET A 207 -4.73 -5.03 -1.17
C MET A 207 -3.80 -4.92 -2.36
N HIS A 208 -2.59 -4.38 -2.17
CA HIS A 208 -1.56 -4.28 -3.20
C HIS A 208 -1.27 -5.65 -3.83
N GLU A 209 -0.89 -6.67 -3.04
CA GLU A 209 -0.58 -7.98 -3.59
C GLU A 209 -1.80 -8.63 -4.26
N SER A 210 -3.00 -8.39 -3.74
CA SER A 210 -4.23 -8.92 -4.33
C SER A 210 -4.48 -8.37 -5.74
N PHE A 211 -4.05 -7.14 -6.06
CA PHE A 211 -4.15 -6.61 -7.43
C PHE A 211 -3.32 -7.44 -8.42
N HIS A 212 -2.05 -7.70 -8.08
CA HIS A 212 -1.18 -8.57 -8.90
C HIS A 212 -1.77 -9.97 -8.98
N ASN A 213 -2.14 -10.53 -7.82
CA ASN A 213 -2.59 -11.90 -7.70
C ASN A 213 -3.88 -12.19 -8.48
N PHE A 214 -4.82 -11.25 -8.47
CA PHE A 214 -6.09 -11.35 -9.20
C PHE A 214 -6.03 -10.70 -10.59
N SER A 215 -4.85 -10.29 -11.05
CA SER A 215 -4.61 -9.79 -12.40
C SER A 215 -5.40 -8.52 -12.72
N LEU A 216 -5.57 -7.65 -11.73
CA LEU A 216 -6.28 -6.36 -11.86
C LEU A 216 -5.39 -5.25 -12.46
N ASP A 217 -4.08 -5.43 -12.43
CA ASP A 217 -3.09 -4.59 -13.10
C ASP A 217 -2.62 -5.21 -14.44
N PHE A 218 -1.47 -4.74 -14.93
CA PHE A 218 -0.84 -5.13 -16.18
C PHE A 218 0.57 -5.70 -15.98
N SER A 219 0.85 -6.30 -14.81
CA SER A 219 2.15 -6.95 -14.50
C SER A 219 2.49 -8.14 -15.42
N ASP A 220 1.49 -8.73 -16.07
CA ASP A 220 1.60 -9.80 -17.06
C ASP A 220 1.78 -9.31 -18.51
N MET A 221 1.90 -8.00 -18.73
CA MET A 221 2.04 -7.40 -20.06
C MET A 221 3.46 -6.92 -20.37
N ASN A 222 3.77 -6.78 -21.65
CA ASN A 222 4.98 -6.07 -22.08
C ASN A 222 4.83 -4.56 -21.82
N THR A 223 5.76 -3.99 -21.03
CA THR A 223 5.78 -2.57 -20.66
C THR A 223 6.95 -1.80 -21.27
N GLU A 224 7.76 -2.40 -22.13
CA GLU A 224 9.05 -1.86 -22.62
C GLU A 224 8.94 -0.43 -23.17
N GLU A 225 7.98 -0.17 -24.05
CA GLU A 225 7.80 1.15 -24.67
C GLU A 225 7.41 2.23 -23.63
N CYS A 226 6.56 1.86 -22.68
CA CYS A 226 6.14 2.75 -21.60
C CYS A 226 7.29 2.98 -20.61
N THR A 227 8.09 1.95 -20.30
CA THR A 227 9.33 2.07 -19.52
C THR A 227 10.32 3.03 -20.17
N LYS A 228 10.59 2.89 -21.48
CA LYS A 228 11.43 3.84 -22.24
C LYS A 228 10.89 5.27 -22.15
N HIS A 229 9.57 5.43 -22.29
CA HIS A 229 8.93 6.74 -22.20
C HIS A 229 9.11 7.37 -20.82
N ILE A 230 8.85 6.65 -19.73
CA ILE A 230 9.06 7.15 -18.35
C ILE A 230 10.54 7.46 -18.09
N LEU A 231 11.46 6.61 -18.54
CA LEU A 231 12.90 6.84 -18.38
C LEU A 231 13.41 8.04 -19.21
N SER A 232 12.73 8.41 -20.30
CA SER A 232 13.03 9.65 -21.02
C SER A 232 12.72 10.92 -20.20
N ILE A 233 11.77 10.82 -19.25
CA ILE A 233 11.37 11.90 -18.35
C ILE A 233 12.31 11.99 -17.15
N PHE A 234 12.48 10.88 -16.42
CA PHE A 234 13.21 10.89 -15.14
C PHE A 234 14.71 10.58 -15.29
N LYS A 235 15.13 9.92 -16.38
CA LYS A 235 16.54 9.65 -16.72
C LYS A 235 17.37 9.08 -15.55
N VAL A 236 16.80 8.11 -14.85
CA VAL A 236 17.42 7.36 -13.75
C VAL A 236 17.61 5.90 -14.15
N LYS A 237 18.47 5.16 -13.44
CA LYS A 237 18.59 3.71 -13.59
C LYS A 237 17.49 3.03 -12.76
N SER A 238 16.47 2.51 -13.42
CA SER A 238 15.31 1.86 -12.81
C SER A 238 14.69 0.88 -13.79
N ASP A 239 14.18 -0.25 -13.29
CA ASP A 239 13.32 -1.15 -14.09
C ASP A 239 11.92 -0.56 -14.28
N VAL A 240 11.61 0.52 -13.56
CA VAL A 240 10.33 1.22 -13.44
C VAL A 240 9.23 0.33 -12.86
N ASN A 241 8.96 -0.84 -13.46
CA ASN A 241 7.87 -1.74 -13.08
C ASN A 241 6.57 -0.95 -12.88
N LEU A 242 6.12 -0.27 -13.93
CA LEU A 242 5.09 0.77 -13.82
C LEU A 242 3.76 0.28 -13.22
N PHE A 243 3.45 -1.01 -13.33
CA PHE A 243 2.30 -1.63 -12.70
C PHE A 243 2.32 -1.47 -11.16
N GLU A 244 3.50 -1.36 -10.55
CA GLU A 244 3.68 -1.08 -9.12
C GLU A 244 3.07 0.27 -8.72
N ALA A 245 3.21 1.30 -9.55
CA ALA A 245 2.62 2.62 -9.27
C ALA A 245 1.09 2.60 -9.40
N TYR A 246 0.55 1.87 -10.39
CA TYR A 246 -0.88 1.67 -10.56
C TYR A 246 -1.48 0.92 -9.36
N THR A 247 -0.85 -0.18 -8.97
CA THR A 247 -1.30 -1.05 -7.88
C THR A 247 -1.18 -0.35 -6.53
N GLU A 248 -0.08 0.37 -6.28
CA GLU A 248 0.10 1.12 -5.03
C GLU A 248 -0.91 2.27 -4.90
N PHE A 249 -1.21 2.98 -5.99
CA PHE A 249 -2.28 3.99 -6.00
C PHE A 249 -3.62 3.39 -5.54
N TRP A 250 -4.04 2.27 -6.15
CA TRP A 250 -5.32 1.65 -5.78
C TRP A 250 -5.31 1.07 -4.37
N ALA A 251 -4.20 0.49 -3.92
CA ALA A 251 -4.07 -0.01 -2.57
C ALA A 251 -4.27 1.11 -1.53
N GLU A 252 -3.72 2.30 -1.77
CA GLU A 252 -3.93 3.46 -0.89
C GLU A 252 -5.35 4.03 -0.96
N ILE A 253 -5.93 4.14 -2.16
CA ILE A 253 -7.32 4.57 -2.32
C ILE A 253 -8.26 3.61 -1.57
N MET A 254 -8.10 2.30 -1.76
CA MET A 254 -8.94 1.31 -1.09
C MET A 254 -8.67 1.25 0.42
N ASN A 255 -7.43 1.46 0.86
CA ASN A 255 -7.13 1.58 2.28
C ASN A 255 -7.83 2.80 2.91
N ALA A 256 -7.85 3.95 2.22
CA ALA A 256 -8.61 5.12 2.64
C ALA A 256 -10.13 4.84 2.65
N VAL A 257 -10.66 4.13 1.65
CA VAL A 257 -12.08 3.66 1.64
C VAL A 257 -12.38 2.78 2.85
N PHE A 258 -11.52 1.81 3.16
CA PHE A 258 -11.70 0.92 4.31
C PHE A 258 -11.64 1.70 5.63
N CYS A 259 -10.66 2.59 5.80
CA CYS A 259 -10.58 3.46 6.96
C CYS A 259 -11.84 4.33 7.09
N SER A 260 -12.34 4.87 5.98
CA SER A 260 -13.52 5.74 5.96
C SER A 260 -14.78 5.01 6.38
N PHE A 261 -14.96 3.78 5.93
CA PHE A 261 -16.12 2.93 6.22
C PHE A 261 -16.10 2.40 7.66
N TYR A 262 -14.98 1.81 8.10
CA TYR A 262 -14.89 1.17 9.42
C TYR A 262 -14.75 2.16 10.58
N LEU A 263 -14.48 3.44 10.32
CA LEU A 263 -14.40 4.48 11.35
C LEU A 263 -15.63 5.42 11.37
N ILE A 264 -16.73 5.05 10.71
CA ILE A 264 -18.02 5.74 10.86
C ILE A 264 -18.51 5.59 12.31
N LYS A 265 -18.78 6.73 12.97
CA LYS A 265 -19.23 6.78 14.37
C LYS A 265 -20.75 6.83 14.53
N ASP A 266 -21.45 7.46 13.57
CA ASP A 266 -22.91 7.62 13.58
C ASP A 266 -23.52 6.96 12.35
N THR A 267 -24.40 5.98 12.57
CA THR A 267 -24.96 5.16 11.49
C THR A 267 -26.21 5.77 10.83
N ARG A 268 -26.66 6.96 11.26
CA ARG A 268 -27.87 7.59 10.70
C ARG A 268 -27.64 8.17 9.31
N ASN A 269 -26.42 8.62 9.02
CA ASN A 269 -26.02 9.22 7.74
C ASN A 269 -24.72 8.58 7.21
N ASP A 270 -24.70 7.24 7.13
CA ASP A 270 -23.50 6.46 6.80
C ASP A 270 -22.74 6.98 5.56
N LEU A 271 -23.46 7.32 4.49
CA LEU A 271 -22.83 7.72 3.22
C LEU A 271 -22.15 9.10 3.33
N ASP A 272 -22.79 10.08 3.95
CA ASP A 272 -22.19 11.41 4.12
C ASP A 272 -21.01 11.35 5.09
N ASN A 273 -21.12 10.56 6.15
CA ASN A 273 -20.02 10.29 7.07
C ASN A 273 -18.86 9.58 6.38
N PHE A 274 -19.14 8.59 5.53
CA PHE A 274 -18.14 7.92 4.69
C PHE A 274 -17.42 8.92 3.78
N LEU A 275 -18.16 9.77 3.06
CA LEU A 275 -17.58 10.74 2.14
C LEU A 275 -16.72 11.78 2.86
N SER A 276 -17.16 12.24 4.03
CA SER A 276 -16.41 13.16 4.89
C SER A 276 -15.13 12.50 5.44
N ASN A 277 -15.23 11.27 5.92
CA ASN A 277 -14.07 10.50 6.37
C ASN A 277 -13.08 10.25 5.23
N PHE A 278 -13.56 9.97 4.02
CA PHE A 278 -12.70 9.77 2.86
C PHE A 278 -11.92 11.04 2.53
N ASP A 279 -12.59 12.20 2.48
CA ASP A 279 -11.92 13.49 2.27
C ASP A 279 -10.85 13.75 3.34
N PHE A 280 -11.12 13.39 4.60
CA PHE A 280 -10.12 13.47 5.66
C PHE A 280 -8.91 12.58 5.39
N PHE A 281 -9.12 11.27 5.18
CA PHE A 281 -8.02 10.31 5.01
C PHE A 281 -7.21 10.55 3.74
N ILE A 282 -7.86 10.81 2.61
CA ILE A 282 -7.15 11.00 1.34
C ILE A 282 -6.24 12.23 1.36
N ASN A 283 -6.61 13.31 2.07
CA ASN A 283 -5.76 14.48 2.18
C ASN A 283 -4.55 14.24 3.11
N PHE A 284 -4.67 13.36 4.10
CA PHE A 284 -3.50 12.86 4.84
C PHE A 284 -2.61 11.99 3.96
N GLU A 285 -3.17 11.06 3.19
CA GLU A 285 -2.38 10.22 2.27
C GLU A 285 -1.61 11.08 1.26
N ARG A 286 -2.25 12.09 0.65
CA ARG A 286 -1.59 13.04 -0.24
C ARG A 286 -0.42 13.75 0.45
N THR A 287 -0.66 14.30 1.63
CA THR A 287 0.39 14.99 2.41
C THR A 287 1.56 14.06 2.71
N TYR A 288 1.24 12.85 3.14
CA TYR A 288 2.23 11.85 3.49
C TYR A 288 3.02 11.36 2.27
N LYS A 289 2.40 11.28 1.09
CA LYS A 289 3.08 10.90 -0.14
C LYS A 289 4.13 11.90 -0.57
N PHE A 290 3.80 13.18 -0.56
CA PHE A 290 4.79 14.22 -0.78
C PHE A 290 5.93 14.12 0.24
N PHE A 291 5.60 13.92 1.52
CA PHE A 291 6.62 13.78 2.56
C PHE A 291 7.55 12.59 2.31
N GLN A 292 6.99 11.41 2.00
CA GLN A 292 7.78 10.22 1.71
C GLN A 292 8.63 10.37 0.44
N MET A 293 8.08 10.94 -0.64
CA MET A 293 8.82 11.23 -1.86
C MET A 293 10.00 12.16 -1.59
N VAL A 294 9.75 13.30 -0.97
CA VAL A 294 10.78 14.31 -0.68
C VAL A 294 11.84 13.76 0.28
N LYS A 295 11.43 13.05 1.34
CA LYS A 295 12.35 12.40 2.27
C LYS A 295 13.23 11.36 1.59
N THR A 296 12.66 10.56 0.69
CA THR A 296 13.39 9.51 -0.03
C THR A 296 14.44 10.11 -0.97
N LEU A 297 14.08 11.16 -1.71
CA LEU A 297 15.03 11.86 -2.58
C LEU A 297 16.11 12.59 -1.77
N ASP A 298 15.72 13.26 -0.69
CA ASP A 298 16.65 13.96 0.19
C ASP A 298 17.64 12.99 0.87
N PHE A 299 17.20 11.77 1.22
CA PHE A 299 18.11 10.71 1.68
C PHE A 299 19.16 10.37 0.62
N MET A 300 18.79 10.33 -0.66
CA MET A 300 19.74 10.13 -1.76
C MET A 300 20.58 11.38 -2.08
N GLY A 301 20.33 12.52 -1.44
CA GLY A 301 20.97 13.80 -1.79
C GLY A 301 20.42 14.43 -3.06
N LEU A 302 19.17 14.13 -3.41
CA LEU A 302 18.48 14.61 -4.60
C LEU A 302 17.23 15.43 -4.25
N THR A 303 16.85 16.30 -5.17
CA THR A 303 15.56 16.97 -5.20
C THR A 303 14.69 16.41 -6.33
N TYR A 304 13.39 16.71 -6.31
CA TYR A 304 12.53 16.35 -7.44
C TYR A 304 12.95 17.05 -8.74
N ILE A 305 13.41 18.30 -8.66
CA ILE A 305 13.90 19.06 -9.80
C ILE A 305 15.11 18.38 -10.44
N ASP A 306 15.99 17.79 -9.64
CA ASP A 306 17.11 16.99 -10.14
C ASP A 306 16.65 15.79 -10.97
N LEU A 307 15.45 15.25 -10.73
CA LEU A 307 14.92 14.15 -11.54
C LEU A 307 14.40 14.60 -12.90
N ILE A 308 13.87 15.81 -13.02
CA ILE A 308 13.09 16.25 -14.19
C ILE A 308 13.78 17.34 -15.02
N SER A 309 14.92 17.86 -14.53
CA SER A 309 15.76 18.85 -15.19
C SER A 309 16.67 18.21 -16.24
N ASN A 310 16.86 18.92 -17.35
CA ASN A 310 17.72 18.51 -18.46
C ASN A 310 19.13 19.11 -18.41
N THR A 311 19.51 19.77 -17.31
CA THR A 311 20.85 20.36 -17.20
C THR A 311 21.91 19.26 -17.03
N PRO A 312 23.16 19.49 -17.50
CA PRO A 312 24.26 18.56 -17.30
C PRO A 312 24.50 18.21 -15.82
N GLU A 313 24.31 19.18 -14.91
CA GLU A 313 24.46 18.98 -13.47
C GLU A 313 23.42 18.00 -12.94
N ALA A 314 22.15 18.19 -13.29
CA ALA A 314 21.07 17.29 -12.87
C ALA A 314 21.28 15.87 -13.41
N HIS A 315 21.80 15.75 -14.64
CA HIS A 315 22.16 14.45 -15.21
C HIS A 315 23.25 13.74 -14.41
N SER A 316 24.34 14.44 -14.10
CA SER A 316 25.43 13.92 -13.28
C SER A 316 24.97 13.50 -11.87
N LEU A 317 24.10 14.31 -11.25
CA LEU A 317 23.50 14.00 -9.95
C LEU A 317 22.68 12.71 -10.00
N ARG A 318 21.80 12.55 -10.99
CA ARG A 318 20.98 11.33 -11.14
C ARG A 318 21.84 10.08 -11.33
N GLU A 319 22.84 10.13 -12.21
CA GLU A 319 23.71 8.97 -12.46
C GLU A 319 24.52 8.56 -11.23
N THR A 320 24.93 9.54 -10.41
CA THR A 320 25.79 9.30 -9.26
C THR A 320 25.02 8.90 -8.00
N LEU A 321 23.88 9.57 -7.76
CA LEU A 321 23.17 9.55 -6.48
C LEU A 321 21.89 8.72 -6.50
N TYR A 322 21.17 8.64 -7.63
CA TYR A 322 19.94 7.87 -7.68
C TYR A 322 20.24 6.37 -7.74
N LYS A 323 19.95 5.66 -6.66
CA LYS A 323 20.22 4.22 -6.54
C LYS A 323 19.04 3.50 -5.90
N GLU A 324 18.53 2.49 -6.60
CA GLU A 324 17.50 1.59 -6.08
C GLU A 324 17.83 0.14 -6.42
N LYS A 325 17.39 -0.79 -5.55
CA LYS A 325 17.36 -2.24 -5.77
C LYS A 325 15.94 -2.81 -5.55
N SER A 326 14.95 -1.93 -5.48
CA SER A 326 13.52 -2.20 -5.45
C SER A 326 12.80 -1.00 -6.06
N ASN A 327 11.48 -1.06 -6.25
CA ASN A 327 10.68 -0.14 -7.09
C ASN A 327 10.48 1.28 -6.49
N VAL A 328 11.55 1.95 -6.05
CA VAL A 328 11.49 3.27 -5.39
C VAL A 328 10.88 4.32 -6.32
N LEU A 329 11.28 4.34 -7.60
CA LEU A 329 10.71 5.21 -8.62
C LEU A 329 9.19 5.09 -8.67
N SER A 330 8.68 3.86 -8.77
CA SER A 330 7.23 3.62 -8.83
C SER A 330 6.52 3.97 -7.53
N TYR A 331 6.95 3.42 -6.39
CA TYR A 331 6.23 3.55 -5.11
C TYR A 331 6.20 4.97 -4.55
N TYR A 332 7.31 5.71 -4.68
CA TYR A 332 7.44 7.02 -4.03
C TYR A 332 7.33 8.18 -4.99
N ILE A 333 7.79 8.06 -6.25
CA ILE A 333 7.77 9.18 -7.20
C ILE A 333 6.53 9.11 -8.08
N LEU A 334 6.33 8.02 -8.83
CA LEU A 334 5.22 7.92 -9.78
C LEU A 334 3.87 7.89 -9.06
N THR A 335 3.74 7.12 -7.97
CA THR A 335 2.51 7.12 -7.16
C THR A 335 2.20 8.50 -6.58
N THR A 336 3.21 9.31 -6.20
CA THR A 336 2.98 10.69 -5.73
C THR A 336 2.40 11.59 -6.82
N ILE A 337 2.83 11.42 -8.07
CA ILE A 337 2.25 12.12 -9.22
C ILE A 337 0.77 11.74 -9.39
N LEU A 338 0.46 10.45 -9.27
CA LEU A 338 -0.92 9.95 -9.33
C LEU A 338 -1.76 10.48 -8.18
N MET A 339 -1.25 10.44 -6.94
CA MET A 339 -1.95 10.90 -5.74
C MET A 339 -2.16 12.42 -5.71
N ASN A 340 -1.22 13.20 -6.25
CA ASN A 340 -1.41 14.64 -6.41
C ASN A 340 -2.65 14.96 -7.27
N ASN A 341 -2.88 14.17 -8.32
CA ASN A 341 -4.07 14.24 -9.18
C ASN A 341 -4.97 13.01 -9.04
N TYR A 342 -5.22 12.56 -7.80
CA TYR A 342 -5.97 11.31 -7.55
C TYR A 342 -7.37 11.36 -8.18
N GLN A 343 -8.02 12.51 -8.16
CA GLN A 343 -9.35 12.70 -8.75
C GLN A 343 -9.35 12.54 -10.27
N GLY A 344 -8.37 13.16 -10.94
CA GLY A 344 -8.17 13.00 -12.37
C GLY A 344 -7.84 11.56 -12.74
N PHE A 345 -7.04 10.88 -11.89
CA PHE A 345 -6.65 9.51 -12.14
C PHE A 345 -7.78 8.50 -11.88
N LEU A 346 -8.61 8.71 -10.85
CA LEU A 346 -9.86 7.95 -10.65
C LEU A 346 -10.79 8.10 -11.86
N SER A 347 -10.96 9.32 -12.36
CA SER A 347 -11.74 9.57 -13.58
C SER A 347 -11.13 8.91 -14.81
N TRP A 348 -9.79 8.88 -14.91
CA TRP A 348 -9.07 8.19 -15.98
C TRP A 348 -9.33 6.69 -15.92
N CYS A 349 -9.20 6.07 -14.74
CA CYS A 349 -9.46 4.64 -14.54
C CYS A 349 -10.91 4.30 -14.92
N ASN A 350 -11.88 5.07 -14.42
CA ASN A 350 -13.30 4.86 -14.73
C ASN A 350 -13.63 4.95 -16.23
N THR A 351 -12.78 5.61 -17.03
CA THR A 351 -12.98 5.78 -18.48
C THR A 351 -12.22 4.73 -19.29
N ASN A 352 -11.02 4.36 -18.87
CA ASN A 352 -10.07 3.61 -19.68
C ASN A 352 -9.98 2.12 -19.31
N ASN A 353 -10.34 1.77 -18.07
CA ASN A 353 -10.34 0.39 -17.60
C ASN A 353 -11.57 -0.40 -18.07
N LEU A 354 -11.52 -1.73 -17.97
CA LEU A 354 -12.68 -2.60 -18.28
C LEU A 354 -13.80 -2.41 -17.26
N SER A 355 -13.42 -2.23 -16.01
CA SER A 355 -14.23 -1.84 -14.86
C SER A 355 -13.36 -0.97 -13.96
N LEU A 356 -13.92 -0.33 -12.94
CA LEU A 356 -13.19 0.69 -12.16
C LEU A 356 -11.77 0.24 -11.74
N LEU A 357 -11.64 -0.96 -11.16
CA LEU A 357 -10.35 -1.50 -10.69
C LEU A 357 -9.58 -2.29 -11.76
N GLN A 358 -10.27 -2.96 -12.70
CA GLN A 358 -9.65 -3.90 -13.63
C GLN A 358 -9.03 -3.19 -14.84
N PHE A 359 -7.71 -3.08 -14.85
CA PHE A 359 -6.96 -2.45 -15.94
C PHE A 359 -7.31 -3.09 -17.28
N LYS A 360 -7.53 -2.25 -18.30
CA LYS A 360 -7.74 -2.74 -19.67
C LYS A 360 -6.40 -3.12 -20.30
N LYS A 361 -6.13 -4.41 -20.33
CA LYS A 361 -4.86 -4.99 -20.80
C LYS A 361 -4.65 -4.85 -22.31
N THR A 362 -4.19 -3.68 -22.74
CA THR A 362 -3.79 -3.37 -24.11
C THR A 362 -2.58 -2.45 -24.10
N GLU A 363 -1.69 -2.58 -25.09
CA GLU A 363 -0.51 -1.70 -25.21
C GLU A 363 -0.91 -0.22 -25.31
N THR A 364 -2.02 0.07 -26.02
CA THR A 364 -2.59 1.42 -26.07
C THR A 364 -2.95 1.95 -24.68
N ASN A 365 -3.61 1.16 -23.83
CA ASN A 365 -4.01 1.60 -22.50
C ASN A 365 -2.80 1.81 -21.56
N ILE A 366 -1.78 0.96 -21.67
CA ILE A 366 -0.50 1.14 -20.97
C ILE A 366 0.13 2.47 -21.39
N MET A 367 0.16 2.77 -22.70
CA MET A 367 0.71 4.02 -23.19
C MET A 367 -0.11 5.25 -22.74
N GLU A 368 -1.44 5.15 -22.71
CA GLU A 368 -2.29 6.21 -22.16
C GLU A 368 -2.05 6.45 -20.67
N PHE A 369 -1.70 5.40 -19.91
CA PHE A 369 -1.27 5.56 -18.52
C PHE A 369 0.07 6.30 -18.41
N CYS A 370 1.05 5.95 -19.25
CA CYS A 370 2.32 6.69 -19.38
C CYS A 370 2.09 8.18 -19.69
N LYS A 371 1.23 8.49 -20.67
CA LYS A 371 0.86 9.87 -21.03
C LYS A 371 0.15 10.60 -19.90
N PHE A 372 -0.64 9.90 -19.08
CA PHE A 372 -1.22 10.50 -17.89
C PHE A 372 -0.12 10.99 -16.94
N ILE A 373 0.93 10.22 -16.71
CA ILE A 373 2.07 10.63 -15.89
C ILE A 373 2.82 11.80 -16.53
N GLU A 374 3.11 11.73 -17.83
CA GLU A 374 3.76 12.80 -18.61
C GLU A 374 2.98 14.12 -18.55
N LYS A 375 1.65 14.06 -18.54
CA LYS A 375 0.82 15.26 -18.41
C LYS A 375 0.89 15.88 -17.01
N ASN A 376 1.17 15.09 -15.98
CA ASN A 376 1.01 15.51 -14.58
C ASN A 376 2.32 15.76 -13.81
N TYR A 377 3.46 15.22 -14.26
CA TYR A 377 4.76 15.29 -13.54
C TYR A 377 5.37 16.70 -13.43
N LYS A 378 4.87 17.69 -14.18
CA LYS A 378 5.33 19.09 -14.14
C LYS A 378 4.19 20.07 -13.91
N THR A 379 3.04 19.59 -13.45
CA THR A 379 1.92 20.48 -13.13
C THR A 379 2.30 21.44 -12.02
N ARG A 380 1.81 22.68 -12.10
CA ARG A 380 2.07 23.72 -11.09
C ARG A 380 1.74 23.24 -9.68
N SER A 381 0.61 22.55 -9.50
CA SER A 381 0.20 22.02 -8.20
C SER A 381 1.17 20.98 -7.64
N LEU A 382 1.77 20.14 -8.50
CA LEU A 382 2.78 19.18 -8.08
C LEU A 382 4.05 19.90 -7.64
N ILE A 383 4.58 20.82 -8.45
CA ILE A 383 5.82 21.54 -8.16
C ILE A 383 5.69 22.38 -6.89
N GLU A 384 4.61 23.15 -6.74
CA GLU A 384 4.37 23.94 -5.52
C GLU A 384 4.27 23.06 -4.26
N SER A 385 3.64 21.88 -4.39
CA SER A 385 3.53 20.90 -3.28
C SER A 385 4.88 20.28 -2.91
N VAL A 386 5.71 19.96 -3.92
CA VAL A 386 7.08 19.49 -3.73
C VAL A 386 7.92 20.55 -3.02
N ASP A 387 7.94 21.78 -3.54
CA ASP A 387 8.74 22.87 -3.00
C ASP A 387 8.37 23.14 -1.54
N CYS A 388 7.07 23.22 -1.26
CA CYS A 388 6.57 23.36 0.10
C CYS A 388 7.07 22.22 1.00
N MET A 389 6.96 20.97 0.55
CA MET A 389 7.32 19.81 1.36
C MET A 389 8.84 19.69 1.58
N GLN A 390 9.65 20.15 0.62
CA GLN A 390 11.10 20.27 0.78
C GLN A 390 11.46 21.29 1.85
N GLN A 391 10.87 22.49 1.79
CA GLN A 391 11.09 23.51 2.83
C GLN A 391 10.61 23.03 4.19
N PHE A 392 9.48 22.32 4.23
CA PHE A 392 8.96 21.69 5.43
C PHE A 392 9.97 20.70 6.02
N LEU A 393 10.47 19.75 5.23
CA LEU A 393 11.45 18.75 5.71
C LEU A 393 12.73 19.42 6.24
N LEU A 394 13.25 20.43 5.54
CA LEU A 394 14.41 21.21 5.98
C LEU A 394 14.16 21.89 7.33
N SER A 395 12.98 22.51 7.50
CA SER A 395 12.60 23.16 8.76
C SER A 395 12.55 22.16 9.93
N VAL A 396 12.03 20.96 9.69
CA VAL A 396 11.92 19.89 10.68
C VAL A 396 13.31 19.38 11.08
N LYS A 397 14.23 19.22 10.13
CA LYS A 397 15.62 18.80 10.40
C LYS A 397 16.40 19.87 11.19
N ASN A 398 16.17 21.15 10.89
CA ASN A 398 16.88 22.28 11.48
C ASN A 398 16.32 22.76 12.83
N GLY A 399 15.05 22.47 13.13
CA GLY A 399 14.37 22.88 14.37
C GLY A 399 15.01 22.33 15.64
N LYS A 400 15.84 23.13 16.33
CA LYS A 400 16.49 22.77 17.61
C LYS A 400 15.50 22.69 18.80
N GLY A 401 14.34 23.33 18.71
CA GLY A 401 13.32 23.37 19.79
C GLY A 401 12.41 22.13 19.86
N ASP A 402 12.02 21.58 18.71
CA ASP A 402 11.12 20.42 18.62
C ASP A 402 11.81 19.10 19.00
N LYS A 403 13.14 19.02 18.79
CA LYS A 403 13.97 17.86 19.15
C LYS A 403 13.92 17.50 20.64
N LYS A 404 13.72 18.48 21.54
CA LYS A 404 13.64 18.25 22.99
C LYS A 404 12.27 17.77 23.49
N LYS A 405 11.17 18.06 22.78
CA LYS A 405 9.80 17.63 23.15
C LYS A 405 9.34 16.34 22.45
N ILE A 406 9.85 16.06 21.24
CA ILE A 406 9.33 15.00 20.35
C ILE A 406 10.38 13.90 20.07
N GLY A 407 11.60 14.01 20.63
CA GLY A 407 12.76 13.11 20.48
C GLY A 407 12.56 11.80 19.70
N LYS A 408 12.08 10.74 20.38
CA LYS A 408 11.89 9.40 19.76
C LYS A 408 10.83 9.36 18.65
N SER A 409 9.76 10.15 18.78
CA SER A 409 8.70 10.21 17.76
C SER A 409 9.19 10.89 16.49
N LEU A 410 10.05 11.91 16.63
CA LEU A 410 10.61 12.62 15.48
C LEU A 410 11.57 11.75 14.67
N ASP A 411 12.37 10.95 15.36
CA ASP A 411 13.25 9.96 14.71
C ASP A 411 12.43 8.96 13.87
N TYR A 412 11.38 8.40 14.45
CA TYR A 412 10.45 7.53 13.71
C TYR A 412 9.86 8.25 12.49
N ILE A 413 9.35 9.49 12.64
CA ILE A 413 8.76 10.29 11.54
C ILE A 413 9.75 10.47 10.39
N LEU A 414 11.01 10.79 10.70
CA LEU A 414 12.06 11.07 9.72
C LEU A 414 12.66 9.83 9.09
N ASN A 415 12.52 8.65 9.69
CA ASN A 415 13.18 7.43 9.21
C ASN A 415 12.24 6.36 8.65
N ASN A 416 10.96 6.31 9.05
CA ASN A 416 10.06 5.26 8.56
C ASN A 416 9.87 5.31 7.03
N MET A 417 9.73 4.16 6.38
CA MET A 417 9.53 4.04 4.92
C MET A 417 8.16 3.44 4.57
N ARG A 418 7.18 3.70 5.43
CA ARG A 418 5.77 3.38 5.19
C ARG A 418 5.26 4.09 3.92
N MET A 419 4.31 3.47 3.27
CA MET A 419 3.69 3.97 2.05
C MET A 419 2.28 4.54 2.27
N THR A 420 1.63 4.23 3.39
CA THR A 420 0.34 4.78 3.81
C THR A 420 0.42 5.34 5.23
N VAL A 421 -0.25 6.48 5.43
CA VAL A 421 -0.38 7.10 6.77
C VAL A 421 -1.52 6.48 7.56
N CYS A 422 -2.55 5.96 6.89
CA CYS A 422 -3.72 5.37 7.52
C CYS A 422 -3.53 3.86 7.71
N GLU A 423 -3.67 3.36 8.92
CA GLU A 423 -3.65 1.93 9.21
C GLU A 423 -4.69 1.65 10.27
N LEU A 424 -5.59 0.70 9.99
CA LEU A 424 -6.50 0.15 10.98
C LEU A 424 -5.70 -0.82 11.86
N GLY A 425 -5.82 -0.66 13.18
CA GLY A 425 -5.14 -1.45 14.21
C GLY A 425 -6.09 -2.01 15.26
#